data_AF-C1NAI9-F1
#
_entry.id   AF-C1NAI9-F1
#
_cell.length_a   1.000
_cell.length_b   1.000
_cell.length_c   1.000
_cell.angle_alpha   90.00
_cell.angle_beta   90.00
_cell.angle_gamma   90.00
#
_symmetry.space_group_name_H-M   'P 1'
#
loop_
_entity.id
_entity.type
_entity.pdbx_description
1 polymer ?
#
loop_
_entity_poly.entity_id
_entity_poly.type
_entity_poly.pdbx_seq_one_letter_code
_entity_poly.pdbx_strand_id
1 'polypeptide(L)'
;MGFSEVARRLSTRHVPYTERKKQAIWAGSTTGVPCYDIGPCASSCNELERVKLVRYFNNITWLNLRLSNAVQWCHGSAAALKDEGLLGDHVQEDEWAQYRGVLDIDGNVDAWGLRWRLESGSVVFLVKSSYEHFFSNSLVDGTHYVHM
;
A
#
# COMPACT_ATOMS: atom_id res chain seq x y z
N MET A 1 -6.52 10.36 12.17
CA MET A 1 -7.58 11.12 11.45
C MET A 1 -8.77 10.18 11.25
N GLY A 2 -10.01 10.68 11.37
CA GLY A 2 -11.20 9.85 11.17
C GLY A 2 -11.54 9.67 9.69
N PHE A 3 -12.26 8.60 9.35
CA PHE A 3 -12.63 8.26 7.97
C PHE A 3 -13.40 9.37 7.25
N SER A 4 -14.34 10.03 7.93
CA SER A 4 -15.16 11.10 7.35
C SER A 4 -14.33 12.25 6.78
N GLU A 5 -13.18 12.55 7.41
CA GLU A 5 -12.27 13.59 6.92
C GLU A 5 -11.50 13.14 5.67
N VAL A 6 -11.13 11.85 5.60
CA VAL A 6 -10.52 11.27 4.39
C VAL A 6 -11.52 11.33 3.23
N ALA A 7 -12.75 10.85 3.43
CA ALA A 7 -13.81 10.88 2.42
C ALA A 7 -14.10 12.31 1.93
N ARG A 8 -14.13 13.30 2.84
CA ARG A 8 -14.29 14.71 2.49
C ARG A 8 -13.14 15.23 1.63
N ARG A 9 -11.88 14.90 1.96
CA ARG A 9 -10.72 15.31 1.15
C ARG A 9 -10.76 14.68 -0.24
N LEU A 10 -11.09 13.39 -0.34
CA LEU A 10 -11.23 12.68 -1.61
C LEU A 10 -12.31 13.28 -2.50
N SER A 11 -13.45 13.68 -1.94
CA SER A 11 -14.53 14.30 -2.73
C SER A 11 -14.19 15.72 -3.17
N THR A 12 -13.56 16.52 -2.31
CA THR A 12 -13.20 17.93 -2.63
C THR A 12 -12.03 18.09 -3.58
N ARG A 13 -11.10 17.12 -3.64
CA ARG A 13 -9.92 17.13 -4.51
C ARG A 13 -10.01 16.12 -5.65
N HIS A 14 -11.23 15.92 -6.15
CA HIS A 14 -11.48 14.96 -7.21
C HIS A 14 -10.75 15.34 -8.51
N VAL A 15 -9.99 14.39 -9.05
CA VAL A 15 -9.36 14.49 -10.37
C VAL A 15 -10.06 13.49 -11.31
N PRO A 16 -10.56 13.92 -12.48
CA PRO A 16 -11.15 13.04 -13.47
C PRO A 16 -10.20 11.88 -13.82
N TYR A 17 -10.72 10.65 -13.93
CA TYR A 17 -9.89 9.46 -14.11
C TYR A 17 -8.94 9.53 -15.32
N THR A 18 -9.40 10.15 -16.41
CA THR A 18 -8.61 10.36 -17.63
C THR A 18 -7.37 11.23 -17.41
N GLU A 19 -7.41 12.16 -16.46
CA GLU A 19 -6.33 13.10 -16.12
C GLU A 19 -5.37 12.55 -15.06
N ARG A 20 -5.72 11.46 -14.38
CA ARG A 20 -4.88 10.82 -13.37
C ARG A 20 -3.59 10.26 -13.96
N LYS A 21 -2.54 10.25 -13.15
CA LYS A 21 -1.22 9.68 -13.47
C LYS A 21 -1.39 8.21 -13.86
N LYS A 22 -0.82 7.82 -15.01
CA LYS A 22 -0.89 6.46 -15.58
C LYS A 22 0.01 5.47 -14.85
N GLN A 23 -0.07 5.44 -13.53
CA GLN A 23 0.73 4.61 -12.65
C GLN A 23 -0.15 4.04 -11.54
N ALA A 24 0.30 2.95 -10.93
CA ALA A 24 -0.22 2.49 -9.65
C ALA A 24 0.69 2.98 -8.52
N ILE A 25 0.12 3.44 -7.41
CA ILE A 25 0.88 3.90 -6.24
C ILE A 25 0.75 2.95 -5.05
N TRP A 26 1.84 2.84 -4.31
CA TRP A 26 1.85 2.36 -2.93
C TRP A 26 2.87 3.11 -2.09
N ALA A 27 2.47 3.55 -0.91
CA ALA A 27 3.37 4.07 0.11
C ALA A 27 3.01 3.50 1.49
N GLY A 28 3.98 2.99 2.24
CA GLY A 28 3.68 2.41 3.54
C GLY A 28 4.90 2.18 4.40
N SER A 29 4.67 2.02 5.70
CA SER A 29 5.74 1.63 6.61
C SER A 29 6.06 0.15 6.46
N THR A 30 7.26 -0.26 6.89
CA THR A 30 7.75 -1.64 6.91
C THR A 30 7.07 -2.50 7.97
N THR A 31 5.73 -2.42 8.09
CA THR A 31 4.97 -3.27 9.00
C THR A 31 4.70 -4.64 8.38
N GLY A 32 4.69 -5.69 9.18
CA GLY A 32 4.25 -7.02 8.79
C GLY A 32 5.01 -8.11 9.49
N VAL A 33 4.64 -9.36 9.18
CA VAL A 33 5.37 -10.53 9.64
C VAL A 33 6.04 -11.22 8.44
N PRO A 34 7.33 -11.61 8.55
CA PRO A 34 8.06 -12.28 7.46
C PRO A 34 7.48 -13.63 7.03
N CYS A 35 6.74 -14.31 7.90
CA CYS A 35 6.02 -15.54 7.59
C CYS A 35 4.84 -15.77 8.53
N TYR A 36 3.84 -16.47 8.00
CA TYR A 36 2.68 -16.97 8.71
C TYR A 36 2.88 -18.49 8.95
N ASP A 37 2.79 -18.91 10.22
CA ASP A 37 2.55 -20.28 10.69
C ASP A 37 3.50 -21.44 10.32
N ILE A 38 4.66 -21.25 9.67
CA ILE A 38 5.58 -22.37 9.34
C ILE A 38 7.06 -22.03 9.60
N GLY A 39 7.64 -22.67 10.62
CA GLY A 39 9.10 -22.77 10.82
C GLY A 39 9.80 -21.51 11.38
N PRO A 40 11.12 -21.56 11.62
CA PRO A 40 11.85 -20.41 12.14
C PRO A 40 11.80 -19.26 11.12
N CYS A 41 10.98 -18.25 11.42
CA CYS A 41 10.86 -17.08 10.58
C CYS A 41 12.17 -16.31 10.54
N ALA A 42 12.68 -16.09 9.32
CA ALA A 42 13.77 -15.16 9.12
C ALA A 42 13.32 -13.76 9.58
N SER A 43 13.85 -13.32 10.71
CA SER A 43 13.44 -12.11 11.43
C SER A 43 14.21 -10.87 10.96
N SER A 44 14.21 -10.62 9.65
CA SER A 44 14.96 -9.51 9.06
C SER A 44 14.06 -8.56 8.28
N CYS A 45 14.51 -7.30 8.17
CA CYS A 45 13.86 -6.27 7.37
C CYS A 45 13.58 -6.71 5.92
N ASN A 46 14.52 -7.45 5.32
CA ASN A 46 14.46 -7.84 3.91
C ASN A 46 13.38 -8.89 3.62
N GLU A 47 12.89 -9.57 4.66
CA GLU A 47 11.90 -10.62 4.51
C GLU A 47 10.46 -10.12 4.56
N LEU A 48 10.25 -8.86 4.93
CA LEU A 48 8.94 -8.24 4.95
C LEU A 48 8.41 -8.04 3.52
N GLU A 49 7.20 -8.51 3.26
CA GLU A 49 6.53 -8.42 1.95
C GLU A 49 6.49 -6.99 1.41
N ARG A 50 6.26 -6.00 2.27
CA ARG A 50 6.29 -4.58 1.89
C ARG A 50 7.67 -4.09 1.45
N VAL A 51 8.74 -4.62 2.04
CA VAL A 51 10.12 -4.30 1.64
C VAL A 51 10.45 -4.99 0.32
N LYS A 52 10.08 -6.26 0.17
CA LYS A 52 10.22 -7.01 -1.09
C LYS A 52 9.50 -6.32 -2.25
N LEU A 53 8.26 -5.89 -2.03
CA LEU A 53 7.46 -5.14 -2.98
C LEU A 53 8.22 -3.91 -3.51
N VAL A 54 8.66 -3.02 -2.62
CA VAL A 54 9.33 -1.79 -3.06
C VAL A 54 10.67 -2.12 -3.70
N ARG A 55 11.48 -3.00 -3.10
CA ARG A 55 12.83 -3.30 -3.58
C ARG A 55 12.84 -3.99 -4.95
N TYR A 56 11.94 -4.95 -5.20
CA TYR A 56 11.94 -5.69 -6.46
C TYR A 56 11.26 -4.94 -7.61
N PHE A 57 10.34 -4.03 -7.30
CA PHE A 57 9.51 -3.39 -8.31
C PHE A 57 9.72 -1.86 -8.45
N ASN A 58 10.68 -1.25 -7.74
CA ASN A 58 10.96 0.20 -7.83
C ASN A 58 11.40 0.67 -9.24
N ASN A 59 11.93 -0.23 -10.07
CA ASN A 59 12.39 0.10 -11.43
C ASN A 59 11.28 -0.01 -12.49
N ILE A 60 10.05 -0.38 -12.11
CA ILE A 60 8.92 -0.45 -13.03
C ILE A 60 8.27 0.93 -13.16
N THR A 61 8.36 1.52 -14.35
CA THR A 61 7.95 2.91 -14.61
C THR A 61 6.47 3.21 -14.39
N TRP A 62 5.59 2.19 -14.50
CA TRP A 62 4.17 2.34 -14.21
C TRP A 62 3.81 2.11 -12.74
N LEU A 63 4.80 1.84 -11.88
CA LEU A 63 4.63 1.69 -10.43
C LEU A 63 5.34 2.82 -9.68
N ASN A 64 4.66 3.39 -8.69
CA ASN A 64 5.20 4.38 -7.77
C ASN A 64 5.15 3.80 -6.36
N LEU A 65 6.21 3.09 -5.98
CA LEU A 65 6.30 2.34 -4.73
C LEU A 65 7.33 2.99 -3.82
N ARG A 66 6.99 3.19 -2.55
CA ARG A 66 7.93 3.72 -1.56
C ARG A 66 7.64 3.22 -0.15
N LEU A 67 8.68 3.09 0.65
CA LEU A 67 8.57 2.97 2.09
C LEU A 67 8.43 4.37 2.70
N SER A 68 7.48 4.57 3.61
CA SER A 68 7.27 5.87 4.28
C SER A 68 7.87 5.94 5.68
N ASN A 69 8.19 4.79 6.28
CA ASN A 69 8.83 4.72 7.59
C ASN A 69 9.48 3.34 7.79
N ALA A 70 10.61 3.31 8.50
CA ALA A 70 11.33 2.09 8.87
C ALA A 70 11.02 1.72 10.33
N VAL A 71 10.20 0.69 10.51
CA VAL A 71 9.68 0.21 11.80
C VAL A 71 9.87 -1.30 11.93
N GLN A 72 9.61 -1.84 13.13
CA GLN A 72 9.69 -3.28 13.43
C GLN A 72 11.05 -3.88 13.06
N TRP A 73 11.11 -4.90 12.20
CA TRP A 73 12.35 -5.56 11.78
C TRP A 73 13.28 -4.67 10.95
N CYS A 74 12.80 -3.50 10.52
CA CYS A 74 13.61 -2.47 9.87
C CYS A 74 13.97 -1.31 10.81
N HIS A 75 13.68 -1.40 12.12
CA HIS A 75 14.07 -0.35 13.06
C HIS A 75 15.58 -0.09 13.00
N GLY A 76 15.98 1.18 12.85
CA GLY A 76 17.38 1.58 12.67
C GLY A 76 17.91 1.46 11.23
N SER A 77 17.12 0.94 10.28
CA SER A 77 17.54 0.79 8.86
C SER A 77 17.14 1.97 7.97
N ALA A 78 16.61 3.06 8.53
CA ALA A 78 16.08 4.19 7.75
C ALA A 78 17.14 4.83 6.83
N ALA A 79 18.37 5.00 7.31
CA ALA A 79 19.46 5.56 6.52
C ALA A 79 19.81 4.65 5.32
N ALA A 80 20.00 3.35 5.56
CA ALA A 80 20.28 2.38 4.50
C ALA A 80 19.14 2.31 3.46
N LEU A 81 17.88 2.24 3.90
CA LEU A 81 16.73 2.24 2.99
C LEU A 81 16.60 3.54 2.18
N LYS A 82 17.02 4.67 2.75
CA LYS A 82 17.07 5.96 2.04
C LYS A 82 18.20 5.99 1.02
N ASP A 83 19.38 5.48 1.35
CA ASP A 83 20.53 5.39 0.45
C ASP A 83 20.25 4.44 -0.73
N GLU A 84 19.46 3.38 -0.51
CA GLU A 84 18.92 2.49 -1.56
C GLU A 84 17.80 3.14 -2.41
N GLY A 85 17.33 4.33 -2.05
CA GLY A 85 16.23 5.02 -2.74
C GLY A 85 14.84 4.40 -2.50
N LEU A 86 14.69 3.57 -1.46
CA LEU A 86 13.43 2.89 -1.12
C LEU A 86 12.56 3.71 -0.16
N LEU A 87 13.18 4.54 0.68
CA LEU A 87 12.49 5.36 1.68
C LEU A 87 12.19 6.78 1.14
N GLY A 88 10.94 7.20 1.27
CA GLY A 88 10.47 8.54 0.89
C GLY A 88 9.47 9.12 1.89
N ASP A 89 8.97 10.32 1.58
CA ASP A 89 8.04 11.00 2.46
C ASP A 89 6.67 10.30 2.52
N HIS A 90 5.96 10.56 3.62
CA HIS A 90 4.57 10.15 3.77
C HIS A 90 3.70 10.80 2.68
N VAL A 91 2.81 10.00 2.09
CA VAL A 91 1.91 10.42 1.01
C VAL A 91 0.48 10.41 1.55
N GLN A 92 -0.18 11.57 1.48
CA GLN A 92 -1.57 11.75 1.93
C GLN A 92 -2.57 11.07 0.99
N GLU A 93 -3.72 10.63 1.51
CA GLU A 93 -4.70 9.82 0.77
C GLU A 93 -5.24 10.51 -0.50
N ASP A 94 -5.42 11.83 -0.48
CA ASP A 94 -5.86 12.61 -1.64
C ASP A 94 -4.79 12.72 -2.73
N GLU A 95 -3.51 12.58 -2.37
CA GLU A 95 -2.42 12.46 -3.35
C GLU A 95 -2.45 11.08 -4.03
N TRP A 96 -2.80 10.00 -3.31
CA TRP A 96 -2.98 8.67 -3.92
C TRP A 96 -4.12 8.66 -4.95
N ALA A 97 -5.19 9.41 -4.70
CA ALA A 97 -6.32 9.51 -5.62
C ALA A 97 -5.98 10.19 -6.97
N GLN A 98 -4.79 10.78 -7.10
CA GLN A 98 -4.30 11.32 -8.37
C GLN A 98 -3.72 10.24 -9.30
N TYR A 99 -3.58 9.00 -8.83
CA TYR A 99 -3.07 7.87 -9.60
C TYR A 99 -4.23 7.02 -10.12
N ARG A 100 -4.03 6.36 -11.27
CA ARG A 100 -5.05 5.47 -11.83
C ARG A 100 -5.15 4.15 -11.06
N GLY A 101 -4.04 3.69 -10.51
CA GLY A 101 -3.97 2.47 -9.71
C GLY A 101 -3.55 2.75 -8.27
N VAL A 102 -4.04 1.93 -7.35
CA VAL A 102 -3.63 1.90 -5.94
C VAL A 102 -3.41 0.46 -5.55
N LEU A 103 -2.23 0.14 -5.01
CA LEU A 103 -1.98 -1.18 -4.46
C LEU A 103 -2.45 -1.25 -3.01
N ASP A 104 -2.98 -2.39 -2.61
CA ASP A 104 -3.31 -2.75 -1.25
C ASP A 104 -2.55 -4.03 -0.86
N ILE A 105 -1.81 -3.97 0.25
CA ILE A 105 -1.00 -5.06 0.78
C ILE A 105 -0.99 -4.99 2.31
N ASP A 106 -1.12 -6.15 2.92
CA ASP A 106 -1.19 -6.29 4.36
C ASP A 106 0.03 -5.77 5.10
N GLY A 107 -0.20 -5.44 6.37
CA GLY A 107 0.85 -5.18 7.34
C GLY A 107 0.94 -6.35 8.29
N ASN A 108 0.81 -6.08 9.59
CA ASN A 108 0.70 -7.14 10.60
C ASN A 108 -0.63 -7.89 10.51
N VAL A 109 -1.64 -7.24 9.94
CA VAL A 109 -3.01 -7.69 9.70
C VAL A 109 -3.50 -7.03 8.40
N ASP A 110 -4.81 -7.09 8.16
CA ASP A 110 -5.49 -6.36 7.10
C ASP A 110 -5.06 -4.88 7.06
N ALA A 111 -4.82 -4.36 5.86
CA ALA A 111 -4.48 -2.95 5.72
C ALA A 111 -5.72 -2.07 5.91
N TRP A 112 -5.83 -1.41 7.07
CA TRP A 112 -6.97 -0.52 7.40
C TRP A 112 -7.27 0.59 6.39
N GLY A 113 -6.34 0.85 5.47
CA GLY A 113 -6.53 1.80 4.38
C GLY A 113 -7.44 1.31 3.24
N LEU A 114 -7.79 0.02 3.16
CA LEU A 114 -8.55 -0.52 2.02
C LEU A 114 -9.83 0.27 1.72
N ARG A 115 -10.57 0.65 2.77
CA ARG A 115 -11.83 1.38 2.61
C ARG A 115 -11.67 2.69 1.83
N TRP A 116 -10.70 3.54 2.20
CA TRP A 116 -10.54 4.82 1.50
C TRP A 116 -9.91 4.63 0.13
N ARG A 117 -9.10 3.58 -0.07
CA ARG A 117 -8.53 3.25 -1.39
C ARG A 117 -9.63 2.91 -2.39
N LEU A 118 -10.63 2.14 -1.97
CA LEU A 118 -11.85 1.87 -2.77
C LEU A 118 -12.63 3.17 -3.08
N GLU A 119 -12.69 4.12 -2.14
CA GLU A 119 -13.34 5.42 -2.37
C GLU A 119 -12.51 6.42 -3.19
N SER A 120 -11.24 6.13 -3.47
CA SER A 120 -10.37 7.03 -4.25
C SER A 120 -10.81 7.17 -5.72
N GLY A 121 -11.66 6.26 -6.21
CA GLY A 121 -12.02 6.14 -7.63
C GLY A 121 -10.88 5.63 -8.52
N SER A 122 -9.81 5.12 -7.91
CA SER A 122 -8.70 4.45 -8.59
C SER A 122 -8.99 2.96 -8.72
N VAL A 123 -8.34 2.28 -9.66
CA VAL A 123 -8.33 0.81 -9.69
C VAL A 123 -7.54 0.31 -8.48
N VAL A 124 -8.18 -0.46 -7.62
CA VAL A 124 -7.53 -1.08 -6.46
C VAL A 124 -6.97 -2.44 -6.86
N PHE A 125 -5.67 -2.62 -6.70
CA PHE A 125 -4.99 -3.90 -6.85
C PHE A 125 -4.76 -4.51 -5.47
N LEU A 126 -5.50 -5.57 -5.13
CA LEU A 126 -5.46 -6.18 -3.82
C LEU A 126 -4.54 -7.40 -3.86
N VAL A 127 -3.43 -7.35 -3.12
CA VAL A 127 -2.55 -8.51 -2.94
C VAL A 127 -3.30 -9.55 -2.10
N LYS A 128 -3.19 -10.83 -2.49
CA LYS A 128 -3.81 -11.94 -1.76
C LYS A 128 -3.56 -11.85 -0.25
N SER A 129 -4.64 -11.84 0.51
CA SER A 129 -4.65 -11.76 1.97
C SER A 129 -5.40 -12.95 2.57
N SER A 130 -4.94 -13.45 3.72
CA SER A 130 -5.73 -14.33 4.59
C SER A 130 -6.54 -13.54 5.63
N TYR A 131 -6.36 -12.23 5.69
CA TYR A 131 -7.10 -11.35 6.58
C TYR A 131 -8.36 -10.83 5.89
N GLU A 132 -9.40 -10.65 6.70
CA GLU A 132 -10.68 -10.15 6.23
C GLU A 132 -11.05 -8.89 7.01
N HIS A 133 -11.49 -7.86 6.28
CA HIS A 133 -12.25 -6.77 6.86
C HIS A 133 -13.71 -7.18 7.03
N PHE A 134 -14.45 -6.47 7.88
CA PHE A 134 -15.90 -6.64 8.04
C PHE A 134 -16.69 -6.61 6.72
N PHE A 135 -16.19 -5.90 5.71
CA PHE A 135 -16.83 -5.77 4.39
C PHE A 135 -16.17 -6.61 3.29
N SER A 136 -15.12 -7.38 3.58
CA SER A 136 -14.37 -8.14 2.56
C SER A 136 -15.26 -9.12 1.80
N ASN A 137 -16.20 -9.78 2.48
CA ASN A 137 -17.15 -10.73 1.87
C ASN A 137 -18.13 -10.11 0.87
N SER A 138 -18.27 -8.78 0.87
CA SER A 138 -19.08 -8.04 -0.09
C SER A 138 -18.27 -7.56 -1.31
N LEU A 139 -16.94 -7.67 -1.27
CA LEU A 139 -16.09 -7.29 -2.38
C LEU A 139 -15.98 -8.42 -3.39
N VAL A 140 -15.88 -8.06 -4.67
CA VAL A 140 -15.91 -8.99 -5.80
C VAL A 140 -14.76 -8.64 -6.72
N ASP A 141 -13.88 -9.60 -6.96
CA ASP A 141 -12.75 -9.49 -7.88
C ASP A 141 -13.24 -9.21 -9.32
N GLY A 142 -12.51 -8.36 -10.04
CA GLY A 142 -12.87 -7.84 -11.36
C GLY A 142 -14.01 -6.81 -11.35
N THR A 143 -14.71 -6.62 -10.23
CA THR A 143 -15.77 -5.60 -10.09
C THR A 143 -15.34 -4.44 -9.19
N HIS A 144 -14.86 -4.75 -7.99
CA HIS A 144 -14.50 -3.76 -6.98
C HIS A 144 -12.98 -3.54 -6.88
N TYR A 145 -12.20 -4.58 -7.17
CA TYR A 145 -10.75 -4.59 -7.15
C TYR A 145 -10.24 -5.60 -8.18
N VAL A 146 -8.93 -5.60 -8.42
CA VAL A 146 -8.22 -6.63 -9.20
C VAL A 146 -7.31 -7.40 -8.24
N HIS A 147 -7.50 -8.70 -8.12
CA HIS A 147 -6.64 -9.56 -7.31
C HIS A 147 -5.26 -9.71 -7.95
N MET A 148 -4.20 -9.64 -7.14
CA MET A 148 -2.81 -9.95 -7.53
C MET A 148 -2.14 -10.95 -6.59
#